data_AF-A0A3B9EU04-F1
#
_entry.id   AF-A0A3B9EU04-F1
#
_cell.length_a   1.000
_cell.length_b   1.000
_cell.length_c   1.000
_cell.angle_alpha   90.00
_cell.angle_beta   90.00
_cell.angle_gamma   90.00
#
_symmetry.space_group_name_H-M   'P 1'
#
loop_
_entity.id
_entity.type
_entity.pdbx_description
1 polymer ?
#
loop_
_entity_poly.entity_id
_entity_poly.type
_entity_poly.pdbx_seq_one_letter_code
_entity_poly.pdbx_strand_id
1 'polypeptide(L)'
;AMMMTSSPYFILMKPNTVHILEQVWDFRKETGHPLYFTLDAGANVHLLFPATIEQAVKEFVRDSLTGYLKNAQYICDRVGQGPVKIR
;
A
#
# COMPACT_ATOMS: atom_id res chain seq x y z
N ALA A 1 -10.03 12.29 7.97
CA ALA A 1 -8.87 13.19 7.83
C ALA A 1 -8.53 13.90 9.14
N MET A 2 -8.54 13.22 10.29
CA MET A 2 -8.44 13.88 11.60
C MET A 2 -7.04 14.45 11.90
N MET A 3 -5.98 13.79 11.44
CA MET A 3 -4.58 14.18 11.67
C MET A 3 -4.14 15.39 10.84
N MET A 4 -4.71 15.56 9.65
CA MET A 4 -4.43 16.74 8.80
C MET A 4 -5.22 17.97 9.25
N THR A 5 -6.34 17.76 9.94
CA THR A 5 -7.21 18.83 10.45
C THR A 5 -6.98 19.14 11.93
N SER A 6 -6.00 18.50 12.59
CA SER A 6 -5.67 18.76 13.99
C SER A 6 -4.92 20.08 14.15
N SER A 7 -4.87 20.61 15.37
CA SER A 7 -4.05 21.77 15.74
C SER A 7 -3.13 21.37 16.90
N PRO A 8 -1.80 21.28 16.70
CA PRO A 8 -1.08 21.48 15.44
C PRO A 8 -1.39 20.37 14.41
N TYR A 9 -1.24 20.69 13.13
CA TYR A 9 -1.51 19.73 12.05
C TYR A 9 -0.32 18.79 11.84
N PHE A 10 -0.61 17.55 11.43
CA PHE A 10 0.40 16.55 11.10
C PHE A 10 0.19 16.03 9.68
N ILE A 11 1.26 16.08 8.87
CA ILE A 11 1.26 15.51 7.52
C ILE A 11 1.80 14.08 7.59
N LEU A 12 0.91 13.11 7.37
CA LEU A 12 1.26 11.68 7.36
C LEU A 12 1.70 11.18 5.98
N MET A 13 1.13 11.74 4.91
CA MET A 13 1.42 11.38 3.53
C MET A 13 2.61 12.20 2.99
N LYS A 14 3.66 11.51 2.54
CA LYS A 14 4.80 12.13 1.85
C LYS A 14 4.54 12.17 0.33
N PRO A 15 5.30 12.95 -0.47
CA PRO A 15 5.08 13.02 -1.92
C PRO A 15 5.05 11.64 -2.61
N ASN A 16 6.01 10.76 -2.28
CA ASN A 16 6.03 9.40 -2.82
C ASN A 16 4.81 8.57 -2.41
N THR A 17 4.25 8.82 -1.22
CA THR A 17 3.01 8.17 -0.78
C THR A 17 1.88 8.52 -1.74
N VAL A 18 1.71 9.80 -2.06
CA VAL A 18 0.66 10.28 -2.98
C VAL A 18 0.85 9.69 -4.38
N HIS A 19 2.08 9.68 -4.91
CA HIS A 19 2.37 9.06 -6.21
C HIS A 19 2.03 7.57 -6.25
N ILE A 20 2.31 6.82 -5.18
CA ILE A 20 1.91 5.40 -5.10
C ILE A 20 0.38 5.28 -5.16
N LEU A 21 -0.39 6.15 -4.50
CA LEU A 21 -1.85 6.10 -4.54
C LEU A 21 -2.39 6.36 -5.96
N GLU A 22 -1.79 7.32 -6.68
CA GLU A 22 -2.12 7.62 -8.08
C GLU A 22 -1.87 6.40 -8.98
N GLN A 23 -0.68 5.79 -8.88
CA GLN A 23 -0.34 4.58 -9.64
C GLN A 23 -1.31 3.42 -9.37
N VAL A 24 -1.73 3.24 -8.11
CA VAL A 24 -2.71 2.19 -7.76
C VAL A 24 -4.09 2.49 -8.35
N TRP A 25 -4.52 3.75 -8.37
CA TRP A 25 -5.78 4.13 -9.00
C TRP A 25 -5.76 3.90 -10.51
N ASP A 26 -4.66 4.22 -11.18
CA ASP A 26 -4.55 4.05 -12.62
C ASP A 26 -4.48 2.56 -13.00
N PHE A 27 -3.69 1.75 -12.27
CA PHE A 27 -3.70 0.29 -12.42
C PHE A 27 -5.11 -0.30 -12.30
N ARG A 28 -5.90 0.16 -11.32
CA ARG A 28 -7.27 -0.32 -11.11
C ARG A 28 -8.19 0.10 -12.26
N LYS A 29 -8.06 1.32 -12.79
CA LYS A 29 -8.86 1.80 -13.93
C LYS A 29 -8.54 1.03 -15.21
N GLU A 30 -7.26 0.78 -15.46
CA GLU A 30 -6.80 0.14 -16.70
C GLU A 30 -7.10 -1.36 -16.74
N THR A 31 -6.90 -2.04 -15.61
CA THR A 31 -6.98 -3.51 -15.57
C THR A 31 -8.30 -4.04 -15.04
N GLY A 32 -9.06 -3.23 -14.29
CA GLY A 32 -10.26 -3.67 -13.56
C GLY A 32 -9.96 -4.59 -12.37
N HIS A 33 -8.70 -4.86 -12.04
CA HIS A 33 -8.34 -5.72 -10.92
C HIS A 33 -8.70 -5.08 -9.56
N PRO A 34 -9.19 -5.87 -8.59
CA PRO A 34 -9.52 -5.40 -7.24
C PRO A 34 -8.27 -5.16 -6.37
N LEU A 35 -7.49 -4.13 -6.71
CA LEU A 35 -6.37 -3.63 -5.91
C LEU A 35 -6.80 -2.40 -5.10
N TYR A 36 -6.63 -2.46 -3.78
CA TYR A 36 -6.99 -1.40 -2.84
C TYR A 36 -5.81 -1.07 -1.93
N PHE A 37 -5.94 0.02 -1.19
CA PHE A 37 -4.91 0.43 -0.23
C PHE A 37 -5.48 0.99 1.06
N THR A 38 -4.68 0.91 2.12
CA THR A 38 -4.88 1.65 3.37
C THR A 38 -3.55 2.25 3.84
N LEU A 39 -3.62 3.28 4.68
CA LEU A 39 -2.46 3.89 5.33
C LEU A 39 -2.72 3.93 6.83
N ASP A 40 -1.75 3.45 7.61
CA ASP A 40 -1.77 3.60 9.06
C ASP A 40 -1.22 4.98 9.46
N ALA A 41 -0.80 5.14 10.72
CA ALA A 41 -0.13 6.34 11.20
C ALA A 41 1.30 6.47 10.62
N GLY A 42 1.41 6.80 9.32
CA GLY A 42 2.68 6.98 8.64
C GLY A 42 2.57 7.05 7.10
N ALA A 43 3.72 7.01 6.45
CA ALA A 43 3.84 7.12 4.99
C ALA A 43 3.74 5.77 4.24
N ASN A 44 3.65 4.66 4.98
CA ASN A 44 3.61 3.32 4.40
C ASN A 44 2.22 3.04 3.81
N VAL A 45 2.20 2.53 2.59
CA VAL A 45 0.98 2.13 1.89
C VAL A 45 0.83 0.62 1.99
N HIS A 46 -0.29 0.15 2.53
CA HIS A 46 -0.61 -1.27 2.58
C HIS A 46 -1.51 -1.58 1.39
N LEU A 47 -1.06 -2.47 0.50
CA LEU A 47 -1.86 -2.92 -0.64
C LEU A 47 -2.66 -4.17 -0.28
N LEU A 48 -3.94 -4.16 -0.61
CA LEU A 48 -4.90 -5.22 -0.31
C LEU A 48 -5.51 -5.73 -1.62
N PHE A 49 -5.42 -7.04 -1.85
CA PHE A 49 -5.90 -7.69 -3.06
C PHE A 49 -6.20 -9.18 -2.81
N PRO A 50 -7.11 -9.81 -3.58
CA PRO A 50 -7.32 -11.25 -3.52
C PRO A 50 -6.15 -12.03 -4.13
N ALA A 51 -5.91 -13.25 -3.64
CA ALA A 51 -4.81 -14.10 -4.09
C ALA A 51 -4.84 -14.39 -5.61
N THR A 52 -6.00 -14.32 -6.24
CA THR A 52 -6.17 -14.55 -7.69
C THR A 52 -5.41 -13.55 -8.56
N ILE A 53 -5.08 -12.37 -8.03
CA ILE A 53 -4.36 -11.32 -8.78
C ILE A 53 -2.93 -11.08 -8.26
N GLU A 54 -2.42 -11.96 -7.40
CA GLU A 54 -1.13 -11.77 -6.73
C GLU A 54 0.03 -11.58 -7.72
N GLN A 55 0.06 -12.34 -8.81
CA GLN A 55 1.12 -12.23 -9.81
C GLN A 55 1.09 -10.87 -10.53
N ALA A 56 -0.09 -10.45 -10.97
CA ALA A 56 -0.28 -9.15 -11.63
C ALA A 56 0.10 -7.99 -10.70
N VAL A 57 -0.24 -8.07 -9.41
CA VAL A 57 0.12 -7.04 -8.43
C VAL A 57 1.63 -7.03 -8.17
N LYS A 58 2.30 -8.19 -8.08
CA LYS A 58 3.76 -8.25 -7.90
C LYS A 58 4.52 -7.63 -9.07
N GLU A 59 4.07 -7.90 -10.30
CA GLU A 59 4.63 -7.28 -11.51
C GLU A 59 4.43 -5.77 -11.49
N PHE A 60 3.21 -5.31 -11.20
CA PHE A 60 2.91 -3.89 -11.03
C PHE A 60 3.77 -3.20 -9.96
N VAL A 61 3.94 -3.81 -8.78
CA VAL A 61 4.80 -3.24 -7.72
C VAL A 61 6.24 -3.12 -8.19
N ARG A 62 6.76 -4.17 -8.83
CA ARG A 62 8.15 -4.19 -9.34
C ARG A 62 8.36 -3.11 -10.39
N ASP A 63 7.44 -2.99 -11.35
CA ASP A 63 7.65 -2.18 -12.55
C ASP A 63 7.25 -0.72 -12.35
N SER A 64 6.22 -0.46 -11.53
CA SER A 64 5.64 0.88 -11.35
C SER A 64 5.94 1.51 -9.99
N LEU A 65 6.17 0.72 -8.93
CA LEU A 65 6.26 1.27 -7.57
C LEU A 65 7.68 1.30 -6.98
N THR A 66 8.59 0.40 -7.40
CA THR A 66 9.93 0.25 -6.81
C THR A 66 10.72 1.57 -6.70
N GLY A 67 10.60 2.46 -7.69
CA GLY A 67 11.29 3.76 -7.70
C GLY A 67 10.85 4.73 -6.59
N TYR A 68 9.66 4.54 -6.03
CA TYR A 68 9.13 5.37 -4.95
C TYR A 68 9.43 4.82 -3.56
N LEU A 69 9.86 3.55 -3.46
CA LEU A 69 10.11 2.85 -2.21
C LEU A 69 11.46 3.22 -1.62
N LYS A 70 11.49 3.41 -0.29
CA LYS A 70 12.75 3.56 0.43
C LYS A 70 13.56 2.26 0.30
N ASN A 71 14.77 2.36 -0.23
CA ASN A 71 15.67 1.22 -0.47
C ASN A 71 15.08 0.12 -1.37
N ALA A 72 14.07 0.42 -2.20
CA ALA A 72 13.38 -0.57 -3.03
C ALA A 72 12.75 -1.74 -2.23
N GLN A 73 12.47 -1.55 -0.93
CA GLN A 73 11.98 -2.60 -0.04
C GLN A 73 10.46 -2.54 0.15
N TYR A 74 9.84 -3.71 0.15
CA TYR A 74 8.44 -3.92 0.50
C TYR A 74 8.26 -5.29 1.16
N ILE A 75 7.16 -5.46 1.87
CA ILE A 75 6.81 -6.71 2.56
C ILE A 75 5.65 -7.35 1.82
N CYS A 76 5.79 -8.64 1.52
CA CYS A 76 4.69 -9.48 1.03
C CYS A 76 4.12 -10.26 2.22
N ASP A 77 2.83 -10.09 2.49
CA ASP A 77 2.15 -10.78 3.59
C ASP A 77 0.77 -11.30 3.15
N ARG A 78 0.21 -12.19 3.96
CA ARG A 78 -1.12 -12.78 3.78
C ARG A 78 -1.86 -12.82 5.12
N VAL A 79 -3.17 -12.94 5.07
CA VAL A 79 -3.98 -13.08 6.29
C VAL A 79 -3.53 -14.32 7.07
N GLY A 80 -3.04 -14.09 8.29
CA GLY A 80 -2.60 -15.15 9.21
C GLY A 80 -3.75 -15.86 9.92
N GLN A 81 -3.43 -16.93 10.64
CA GLN A 81 -4.41 -17.73 11.39
C GLN A 81 -4.76 -17.17 12.79
N GLY A 82 -4.22 -16.00 13.14
CA GLY A 82 -4.35 -15.42 14.48
C GLY A 82 -3.30 -15.93 15.47
N PRO A 83 -3.34 -15.45 16.73
CA PRO A 83 -2.34 -15.75 17.74
C PRO A 83 -2.40 -17.21 18.21
N VAL A 84 -1.23 -17.82 18.40
CA VAL A 84 -1.07 -19.15 19.00
C VAL A 84 -0.26 -19.01 20.29
N LYS A 85 -0.65 -19.71 21.35
CA LYS A 85 0.10 -19.73 22.60
C LYS A 85 1.47 -20.38 22.36
N ILE A 86 2.53 -19.60 22.47
CA ILE A 86 3.90 -20.10 22.50
C ILE A 86 4.15 -20.62 23.92
N ARG A 87 4.76 -21.81 24.03
CA ARG A 87 4.96 -22.53 25.30
C ARG A 87 5.81 -21.73 26.29
#